data_AF-A0A8C1V6T8-F1
#
_entry.id   AF-A0A8C1V6T8-F1
#
_cell.length_a   1.000
_cell.length_b   1.000
_cell.length_c   1.000
_cell.angle_alpha   90.00
_cell.angle_beta   90.00
_cell.angle_gamma   90.00
#
_symmetry.space_group_name_H-M   'P 1'
#
loop_
_entity.id
_entity.type
_entity.pdbx_description
1 polymer ?
#
loop_
_entity_poly.entity_id
_entity_poly.type
_entity_poly.pdbx_seq_one_letter_code
_entity_poly.pdbx_strand_id
1 'polypeptide(L)'
;GSSVTKNHLPLLAFLLSSVPSSVSHSHLTLSLSRCPCAAVHLMFGNGTNYQDLLHEMTGQKTVPSVFINKKHIGGCDNTMKAHKDGILQKLLGEGSEVYEYDLIVIGGGSGGLACSKEAAALGKKVMVLDYVVPTPKGTTWGLGGTCVNVGCIPKKLMHQTALLGTAIEDARKFGWEFSDQVTHNWETMRTAVNNYIGSLNWGYRVSLRDKNVNYVNAYAEFVEPHKIKATNKRGKEMFYTAAKFVLATGERPRYLGVPGDKEYCITSDDLFSLPYCPGKTLVVGASYVALECGGFLAGLGLDVTVMVRSILLRGFDQDMANRAGDYMETHGVKFLRKFVPTKVGLEAGTPGRLKVTAKSTESDEIFEGEYNTVLIAVGRDACTGKIGLDKAGVKVNAKNGKIPVNDEEQTSVPHIYAIGDILEGKWELTPVAIQAGKLLARRLYAGASLKCDYVNVPTTVFTPMEYGSCGYPEEKAVEIYGQENLEVYHSLFWPLEFTVPGRDNNRCYAKIICNKLDNVRHGFGAAMKCGITKDQLDNTIGIHPTCAEIFTTMEVTKSSGGDITQSGC
;
A
#
# COMPACT_ATOMS: atom_id res chain seq x y z
N GLY A 1 -4.81 31.55 -14.74
CA GLY A 1 -5.31 32.19 -13.50
C GLY A 1 -5.37 31.30 -12.26
N SER A 2 -5.91 30.08 -12.31
CA SER A 2 -6.31 29.32 -11.10
C SER A 2 -5.31 28.28 -10.54
N SER A 3 -4.22 27.96 -11.24
CA SER A 3 -3.23 26.97 -10.79
C SER A 3 -2.08 27.57 -9.95
N VAL A 4 -1.70 28.83 -10.22
CA VAL A 4 -0.54 29.49 -9.61
C VAL A 4 -0.83 30.00 -8.19
N THR A 5 -2.09 30.32 -7.89
CA THR A 5 -2.54 30.86 -6.59
C THR A 5 -2.71 29.81 -5.48
N LYS A 6 -2.49 28.52 -5.79
CA LYS A 6 -2.62 27.39 -4.84
C LYS A 6 -1.35 27.06 -4.04
N ASN A 7 -0.21 27.70 -4.33
CA ASN A 7 1.02 27.48 -3.55
C ASN A 7 0.95 28.21 -2.20
N HIS A 8 0.95 27.44 -1.10
CA HIS A 8 0.83 27.92 0.29
C HIS A 8 2.19 28.20 0.95
N LEU A 9 3.21 28.60 0.18
CA LEU A 9 4.53 28.93 0.73
C LEU A 9 4.65 30.45 0.98
N PRO A 10 5.25 30.87 2.10
CA PRO A 10 5.37 32.28 2.43
C PRO A 10 6.30 33.03 1.48
N LEU A 11 7.27 32.35 0.83
CA LEU A 11 8.11 32.89 -0.25
C LEU A 11 8.10 31.93 -1.46
N LEU A 12 7.71 32.43 -2.63
CA LEU A 12 7.73 31.70 -3.91
C LEU A 12 8.48 32.54 -4.95
N ALA A 13 9.46 31.95 -5.64
CA ALA A 13 10.20 32.60 -6.71
C ALA A 13 10.11 31.81 -8.01
N PHE A 14 9.75 32.47 -9.11
CA PHE A 14 9.81 31.92 -10.46
C PHE A 14 11.16 32.25 -11.10
N LEU A 15 11.88 31.23 -11.59
CA LEU A 15 13.22 31.37 -12.18
C LEU A 15 13.27 30.73 -13.57
N LEU A 16 14.12 31.23 -14.46
CA LEU A 16 14.44 30.53 -15.72
C LEU A 16 15.58 29.54 -15.48
N SER A 17 15.56 28.42 -16.22
CA SER A 17 16.56 27.35 -16.14
C SER A 17 17.95 27.76 -16.69
N SER A 18 18.04 28.84 -17.46
CA SER A 18 19.25 29.29 -18.16
C SER A 18 19.90 30.58 -17.60
N VAL A 19 19.51 31.04 -16.40
CA VAL A 19 20.08 32.27 -15.83
C VAL A 19 21.46 32.00 -15.20
N PRO A 20 22.49 32.83 -15.47
CA PRO A 20 23.82 32.68 -14.88
C PRO A 20 23.80 32.60 -13.35
N SER A 21 24.78 31.88 -12.80
CA SER A 21 24.93 31.56 -11.37
C SER A 21 24.89 32.76 -10.40
N SER A 22 25.13 33.99 -10.90
CA SER A 22 25.03 35.24 -10.13
C SER A 22 23.59 35.64 -9.75
N VAL A 23 22.55 35.08 -10.40
CA VAL A 23 21.12 35.34 -10.12
C VAL A 23 20.40 34.04 -9.72
N SER A 24 21.17 32.98 -9.44
CA SER A 24 20.60 31.69 -9.03
C SER A 24 19.90 31.80 -7.67
N HIS A 25 18.92 30.91 -7.45
CA HIS A 25 18.20 30.70 -6.18
C HIS A 25 19.12 30.84 -4.96
N SER A 26 20.33 30.29 -5.07
CA SER A 26 21.44 30.34 -4.12
C SER A 26 21.74 31.76 -3.60
N HIS A 27 21.86 32.76 -4.48
CA HIS A 27 22.26 34.12 -4.10
C HIS A 27 21.14 34.87 -3.36
N LEU A 28 19.89 34.65 -3.75
CA LEU A 28 18.70 35.18 -3.07
C LEU A 28 18.50 34.51 -1.71
N THR A 29 18.74 33.20 -1.60
CA THR A 29 18.66 32.47 -0.33
C THR A 29 19.81 32.78 0.63
N LEU A 30 21.02 33.04 0.10
CA LEU A 30 22.20 33.38 0.89
C LEU A 30 22.08 34.77 1.52
N SER A 31 21.44 35.73 0.85
CA SER A 31 21.22 37.08 1.39
C SER A 31 20.03 37.14 2.36
N LEU A 32 18.97 36.35 2.14
CA LEU A 32 17.70 36.43 2.89
C LEU A 32 17.66 35.65 4.22
N SER A 33 18.79 35.44 4.90
CA SER A 33 18.81 34.91 6.29
C SER A 33 17.95 33.65 6.50
N ARG A 34 18.24 32.56 5.77
CA ARG A 34 17.58 31.24 5.96
C ARG A 34 16.04 31.23 5.88
N CYS A 35 15.41 32.11 5.10
CA CYS A 35 13.98 31.98 4.80
C CYS A 35 13.71 30.74 3.90
N PRO A 36 12.83 29.80 4.29
CA PRO A 36 12.44 28.70 3.43
C PRO A 36 11.71 29.23 2.20
N CYS A 37 12.24 28.99 1.00
CA CYS A 37 11.64 29.43 -0.25
C CYS A 37 11.48 28.25 -1.22
N ALA A 38 10.40 28.24 -2.00
CA ALA A 38 10.34 27.38 -3.18
C ALA A 38 10.75 28.16 -4.42
N ALA A 39 11.63 27.56 -5.22
CA ALA A 39 11.84 27.96 -6.60
C ALA A 39 10.99 27.09 -7.53
N VAL A 40 10.29 27.74 -8.45
CA VAL A 40 9.71 27.08 -9.62
C VAL A 40 10.57 27.45 -10.81
N HIS A 41 11.31 26.47 -11.34
CA HIS A 41 12.08 26.64 -12.56
C HIS A 41 11.16 26.50 -13.77
N LEU A 42 11.00 27.59 -14.52
CA LEU A 42 10.30 27.62 -15.79
C LEU A 42 11.16 26.89 -16.82
N MET A 43 10.70 25.70 -17.22
CA MET A 43 11.28 24.92 -18.31
C MET A 43 10.61 25.34 -19.62
N PHE A 44 11.40 25.53 -20.67
CA PHE A 44 10.89 25.71 -22.03
C PHE A 44 10.49 24.34 -22.59
N GLY A 45 9.31 23.85 -22.21
CA GLY A 45 8.79 22.58 -22.69
C GLY A 45 7.29 22.49 -22.50
N ASN A 46 6.57 22.43 -23.63
CA ASN A 46 5.12 22.20 -23.78
C ASN A 46 4.20 23.41 -23.50
N GLY A 47 4.14 24.32 -24.49
CA GLY A 47 2.93 25.02 -24.92
C GLY A 47 2.28 26.06 -23.99
N THR A 48 2.64 26.11 -22.70
CA THR A 48 2.14 27.12 -21.77
C THR A 48 3.24 28.14 -21.52
N ASN A 49 3.10 29.36 -22.05
CA ASN A 49 4.05 30.43 -21.79
C ASN A 49 3.83 30.98 -20.37
N TYR A 50 4.45 30.33 -19.37
CA TYR A 50 4.38 30.76 -17.98
C TYR A 50 4.82 32.23 -17.79
N GLN A 51 5.66 32.79 -18.67
CA GLN A 51 6.02 34.22 -18.62
C GLN A 51 4.87 35.13 -19.06
N ASP A 52 4.05 34.72 -20.03
CA ASP A 52 2.85 35.48 -20.40
C ASP A 52 1.80 35.40 -19.29
N LEU A 53 1.64 34.24 -18.66
CA LEU A 53 0.76 34.04 -17.50
C LEU A 53 1.24 34.87 -16.29
N LEU A 54 2.55 34.91 -16.03
CA LEU A 54 3.14 35.79 -15.02
C LEU A 54 2.93 37.26 -15.37
N HIS A 55 3.07 37.65 -16.63
CA HIS A 55 2.81 39.02 -17.07
C HIS A 55 1.35 39.43 -16.91
N GLU A 56 0.41 38.55 -17.24
CA GLU A 56 -1.01 38.76 -17.00
C GLU A 56 -1.29 38.93 -15.49
N MET A 57 -0.63 38.14 -14.65
CA MET A 57 -0.81 38.18 -13.19
C MET A 57 -0.11 39.36 -12.49
N THR A 58 0.98 39.87 -13.05
CA THR A 58 1.90 40.76 -12.31
C THR A 58 2.31 42.02 -13.06
N GLY A 59 2.03 42.11 -14.35
CA GLY A 59 2.61 43.10 -15.26
C GLY A 59 4.08 42.84 -15.61
N GLN A 60 4.73 41.80 -15.08
CA GLN A 60 6.15 41.52 -15.24
C GLN A 60 6.40 40.26 -16.09
N LYS A 61 7.15 40.41 -17.20
CA LYS A 61 7.63 39.26 -18.03
C LYS A 61 8.99 38.71 -17.55
N THR A 62 9.78 39.55 -16.87
CA THR A 62 11.15 39.23 -16.45
C THR A 62 11.15 38.32 -15.22
N VAL A 63 12.19 37.50 -15.10
CA VAL A 63 12.48 36.69 -13.91
C VAL A 63 13.76 37.20 -13.20
N PRO A 64 13.93 36.99 -11.88
CA PRO A 64 12.97 36.35 -10.97
C PRO A 64 11.68 37.16 -10.81
N SER A 65 10.55 36.48 -10.63
CA SER A 65 9.32 37.10 -10.13
C SER A 65 9.03 36.51 -8.75
N VAL A 66 9.09 37.35 -7.72
CA VAL A 66 9.05 36.95 -6.31
C VAL A 66 7.71 37.31 -5.70
N PHE A 67 7.11 36.36 -5.00
CA PHE A 67 5.88 36.52 -4.24
C PHE A 67 6.12 36.22 -2.77
N ILE A 68 5.53 37.05 -1.89
CA ILE A 68 5.46 36.81 -0.45
C ILE A 68 4.00 36.81 -0.03
N ASN A 69 3.53 35.72 0.59
CA ASN A 69 2.12 35.60 1.03
C ASN A 69 1.12 36.02 -0.07
N LYS A 70 1.31 35.50 -1.29
CA LYS A 70 0.52 35.81 -2.50
C LYS A 70 0.63 37.25 -3.03
N LYS A 71 1.39 38.13 -2.37
CA LYS A 71 1.69 39.49 -2.84
C LYS A 71 2.91 39.47 -3.75
N HIS A 72 2.77 39.98 -4.97
CA HIS A 72 3.91 40.14 -5.88
C HIS A 72 4.83 41.26 -5.37
N ILE A 73 6.11 40.93 -5.21
CA ILE A 73 7.17 41.85 -4.76
C ILE A 73 7.94 42.40 -5.96
N GLY A 74 8.10 41.59 -7.01
CA GLY A 74 8.76 41.98 -8.26
C GLY A 74 10.04 41.22 -8.54
N GLY A 75 10.92 41.88 -9.30
CA GLY A 75 12.25 41.42 -9.70
C GLY A 75 13.26 41.28 -8.56
N CYS A 76 14.51 40.96 -8.95
CA CYS A 76 15.65 40.89 -8.03
C CYS A 76 15.82 42.21 -7.24
N ASP A 77 15.83 43.34 -7.95
CA ASP A 77 16.05 44.66 -7.34
C ASP A 77 14.95 45.03 -6.33
N ASN A 78 13.69 44.77 -6.68
CA ASN A 78 12.55 45.03 -5.79
C ASN A 78 12.62 44.14 -4.54
N THR A 79 13.05 42.89 -4.69
CA THR A 79 13.18 41.94 -3.59
C THR A 79 14.32 42.37 -2.65
N MET A 80 15.47 42.76 -3.21
CA MET A 80 16.61 43.25 -2.44
C MET A 80 16.30 44.57 -1.72
N LYS A 81 15.54 45.45 -2.36
CA LYS A 81 15.04 46.69 -1.73
C LYS A 81 14.06 46.38 -0.61
N ALA A 82 13.08 45.50 -0.83
CA ALA A 82 12.14 45.08 0.21
C ALA A 82 12.83 44.41 1.41
N HIS A 83 13.94 43.69 1.18
CA HIS A 83 14.79 43.17 2.25
C HIS A 83 15.47 44.28 3.05
N LYS A 84 16.12 45.21 2.35
CA LYS A 84 16.82 46.35 2.97
C LYS A 84 15.89 47.25 3.78
N ASP A 85 14.66 47.43 3.28
CA ASP A 85 13.64 48.28 3.91
C ASP A 85 12.88 47.56 5.05
N GLY A 86 13.21 46.31 5.37
CA GLY A 86 12.55 45.51 6.41
C GLY A 86 11.11 45.09 6.09
N ILE A 87 10.63 45.42 4.88
CA ILE A 87 9.30 45.08 4.37
C ILE A 87 9.16 43.56 4.22
N LEU A 88 10.25 42.88 3.88
CA LEU A 88 10.29 41.43 3.72
C LEU A 88 9.99 40.73 5.05
N GLN A 89 10.62 41.14 6.16
CA GLN A 89 10.32 40.61 7.49
C GLN A 89 8.88 40.92 7.93
N LYS A 90 8.35 42.10 7.63
CA LYS A 90 6.94 42.44 7.94
C LYS A 90 5.95 41.62 7.13
N LEU A 91 6.16 41.47 5.83
CA LEU A 91 5.30 40.65 4.97
C LEU A 91 5.37 39.17 5.32
N LEU A 92 6.50 38.70 5.83
CA LEU A 92 6.65 37.35 6.40
C LEU A 92 6.05 37.23 7.82
N GLY A 93 5.85 38.35 8.54
CA GLY A 93 5.54 38.41 9.98
C GLY A 93 4.18 38.99 10.38
N GLU A 94 3.36 39.52 9.47
CA GLU A 94 2.00 39.99 9.77
C GLU A 94 0.97 39.07 9.09
N GLY A 95 0.59 37.98 9.77
CA GLY A 95 -0.56 37.15 9.39
C GLY A 95 -0.32 35.64 9.27
N SER A 96 0.88 35.12 9.53
CA SER A 96 1.06 33.66 9.66
C SER A 96 0.91 33.26 11.12
N GLU A 97 -0.11 32.44 11.44
CA GLU A 97 -0.10 31.70 12.70
C GLU A 97 1.19 30.89 12.75
N VAL A 98 2.01 31.15 13.77
CA VAL A 98 3.30 30.46 13.94
C VAL A 98 3.02 29.09 14.53
N TYR A 99 3.00 28.08 13.67
CA TYR A 99 2.90 26.69 14.09
C TYR A 99 4.27 26.10 14.42
N GLU A 100 4.31 25.15 15.35
CA GLU A 100 5.55 24.46 15.72
C GLU A 100 6.13 23.63 14.57
N TYR A 101 5.28 23.10 13.68
CA TYR A 101 5.67 22.26 12.54
C TYR A 101 5.00 22.73 11.25
N ASP A 102 5.71 22.59 10.12
CA ASP A 102 5.13 22.77 8.79
C ASP A 102 4.17 21.62 8.44
N LEU A 103 4.48 20.42 8.94
CA LEU A 103 3.74 19.19 8.69
C LEU A 103 3.77 18.27 9.91
N ILE A 104 2.59 17.82 10.34
CA ILE A 104 2.44 16.66 11.21
C ILE A 104 1.84 15.50 10.42
N VAL A 105 2.51 14.36 10.42
CA VAL A 105 2.00 13.11 9.85
C VAL A 105 1.54 12.19 10.98
N ILE A 106 0.29 11.74 10.92
CA ILE A 106 -0.31 10.83 11.91
C ILE A 106 -0.34 9.41 11.32
N GLY A 107 0.57 8.56 11.77
CA GLY A 107 0.78 7.19 11.31
C GLY A 107 2.17 7.01 10.69
N GLY A 108 3.00 6.16 11.30
CA GLY A 108 4.36 5.84 10.87
C GLY A 108 4.46 4.59 10.00
N GLY A 109 3.46 4.37 9.14
CA GLY A 109 3.45 3.29 8.15
C GLY A 109 4.06 3.68 6.80
N SER A 110 3.86 2.83 5.79
CA SER A 110 4.43 2.99 4.44
C SER A 110 4.25 4.39 3.86
N GLY A 111 3.01 4.91 3.83
CA GLY A 111 2.71 6.23 3.29
C GLY A 111 3.21 7.37 4.17
N GLY A 112 3.00 7.29 5.49
CA GLY A 112 3.39 8.36 6.41
C GLY A 112 4.90 8.56 6.51
N LEU A 113 5.67 7.46 6.52
CA LEU A 113 7.14 7.51 6.46
C LEU A 113 7.64 8.06 5.12
N ALA A 114 6.98 7.73 4.01
CA ALA A 114 7.34 8.26 2.69
C ALA A 114 7.09 9.77 2.61
N CYS A 115 5.89 10.21 3.02
CA CYS A 115 5.49 11.61 3.00
C CYS A 115 6.38 12.48 3.90
N SER A 116 6.62 12.06 5.13
CA SER A 116 7.43 12.81 6.09
C SER A 116 8.88 12.99 5.67
N LYS A 117 9.53 11.91 5.18
CA LYS A 117 10.90 11.96 4.67
C LYS A 117 11.02 12.86 3.44
N GLU A 118 10.04 12.80 2.53
CA GLU A 118 10.04 13.65 1.34
C GLU A 118 9.84 15.13 1.71
N ALA A 119 8.87 15.44 2.59
CA ALA A 119 8.65 16.80 3.06
C ALA A 119 9.86 17.40 3.80
N ALA A 120 10.54 16.60 4.64
CA ALA A 120 11.75 17.03 5.31
C ALA A 120 12.92 17.27 4.34
N ALA A 121 13.06 16.45 3.30
CA ALA A 121 14.04 16.67 2.23
C ALA A 121 13.78 17.98 1.46
N LEU A 122 12.54 18.47 1.46
CA LEU A 122 12.12 19.76 0.91
C LEU A 122 12.24 20.92 1.92
N GLY A 123 13.02 20.74 2.99
CA GLY A 123 13.36 21.78 3.95
C GLY A 123 12.26 22.12 4.95
N LYS A 124 11.29 21.22 5.16
CA LYS A 124 10.19 21.42 6.11
C LYS A 124 10.49 20.85 7.48
N LYS A 125 9.98 21.52 8.52
CA LYS A 125 9.99 21.02 9.89
C LYS A 125 8.83 20.04 10.07
N VAL A 126 9.17 18.76 10.13
CA VAL A 126 8.19 17.66 10.10
C VAL A 126 8.21 16.87 11.40
N MET A 127 7.02 16.49 11.86
CA MET A 127 6.84 15.47 12.90
C MET A 127 6.06 14.28 12.35
N VAL A 128 6.45 13.08 12.77
CA VAL A 128 5.70 11.84 12.56
C VAL A 128 5.32 11.27 13.91
N LEU A 129 4.02 11.05 14.12
CA LEU A 129 3.52 10.29 15.26
C LEU A 129 3.15 8.88 14.81
N ASP A 130 3.62 7.88 15.54
CA ASP A 130 3.24 6.49 15.33
C ASP A 130 2.98 5.84 16.68
N TYR A 131 1.89 5.08 16.77
CA TYR A 131 1.58 4.31 17.96
C TYR A 131 0.82 3.04 17.60
N VAL A 132 1.36 1.91 18.03
CA VAL A 132 0.77 0.59 17.80
C VAL A 132 -0.08 0.23 19.01
N VAL A 133 -1.39 0.43 18.89
CA VAL A 133 -2.35 -0.11 19.87
C VAL A 133 -2.23 -1.64 19.86
N PRO A 134 -1.92 -2.29 21.01
CA PRO A 134 -1.74 -3.74 21.04
C PRO A 134 -2.95 -4.52 20.52
N THR A 135 -2.74 -5.73 20.01
CA THR A 135 -3.81 -6.68 19.71
C THR A 135 -4.52 -7.11 21.01
N PRO A 136 -5.68 -7.77 20.96
CA PRO A 136 -6.28 -8.41 22.13
C PRO A 136 -5.35 -9.40 22.85
N LYS A 137 -4.33 -9.94 22.16
CA LYS A 137 -3.28 -10.80 22.76
C LYS A 137 -2.12 -10.02 23.39
N GLY A 138 -2.13 -8.69 23.29
CA GLY A 138 -1.04 -7.83 23.74
C GLY A 138 0.10 -7.70 22.74
N THR A 139 -0.03 -8.25 21.53
CA THR A 139 1.01 -8.13 20.49
C THR A 139 1.15 -6.68 20.04
N THR A 140 2.39 -6.20 19.95
CA THR A 140 2.76 -4.87 19.48
C THR A 140 4.08 -4.95 18.72
N TRP A 141 4.43 -3.91 17.96
CA TRP A 141 5.62 -3.90 17.09
C TRP A 141 6.23 -2.50 16.95
N GLY A 142 7.33 -2.42 16.20
CA GLY A 142 8.10 -1.19 16.00
C GLY A 142 7.62 -0.31 14.84
N LEU A 143 8.34 0.79 14.61
CA LEU A 143 8.06 1.74 13.53
C LEU A 143 8.14 1.07 12.15
N GLY A 144 7.25 1.44 11.22
CA GLY A 144 7.21 0.88 9.86
C GLY A 144 5.81 0.53 9.39
N GLY A 145 4.84 0.48 10.31
CA GLY A 145 3.44 0.15 10.04
C GLY A 145 3.22 -1.31 9.66
N THR A 146 2.03 -1.60 9.11
CA THR A 146 1.55 -2.95 8.81
C THR A 146 2.51 -3.73 7.92
N CYS A 147 2.90 -3.16 6.78
CA CYS A 147 3.70 -3.85 5.76
C CYS A 147 5.02 -4.44 6.31
N VAL A 148 5.72 -3.65 7.10
CA VAL A 148 7.03 -4.01 7.66
C VAL A 148 6.90 -5.06 8.74
N ASN A 149 5.90 -4.92 9.62
CA ASN A 149 5.86 -5.68 10.87
C ASN A 149 4.92 -6.90 10.82
N VAL A 150 3.78 -6.76 10.16
CA VAL A 150 2.67 -7.73 10.22
C VAL A 150 1.94 -7.86 8.88
N GLY A 151 2.68 -7.67 7.79
CA GLY A 151 2.14 -7.60 6.43
C GLY A 151 3.12 -8.14 5.42
N CYS A 152 3.35 -7.39 4.34
CA CYS A 152 4.07 -7.86 3.15
C CYS A 152 5.44 -8.51 3.46
N ILE A 153 6.24 -7.93 4.36
CA ILE A 153 7.59 -8.43 4.68
C ILE A 153 7.54 -9.81 5.32
N PRO A 154 6.97 -10.01 6.53
CA PRO A 154 6.89 -11.35 7.12
C PRO A 154 6.06 -12.32 6.27
N LYS A 155 4.97 -11.86 5.64
CA LYS A 155 4.16 -12.69 4.74
C LYS A 155 5.01 -13.30 3.62
N LYS A 156 5.78 -12.48 2.89
CA LYS A 156 6.57 -12.97 1.75
C LYS A 156 7.75 -13.84 2.22
N LEU A 157 8.34 -13.56 3.37
CA LEU A 157 9.42 -14.39 3.94
C LEU A 157 8.92 -15.77 4.41
N MET A 158 7.74 -15.83 5.03
CA MET A 158 7.12 -17.12 5.40
C MET A 158 6.64 -17.89 4.17
N HIS A 159 6.08 -17.19 3.17
CA HIS A 159 5.77 -17.79 1.87
C HIS A 159 7.02 -18.35 1.17
N GLN A 160 8.14 -17.62 1.16
CA GLN A 160 9.41 -18.12 0.63
C GLN A 160 9.86 -19.38 1.36
N THR A 161 9.64 -19.47 2.67
CA THR A 161 9.98 -20.67 3.45
C THR A 161 9.13 -21.88 3.00
N ALA A 162 7.85 -21.67 2.71
CA ALA A 162 6.99 -22.70 2.14
C ALA A 162 7.44 -23.11 0.72
N LEU A 163 7.80 -22.16 -0.15
CA LEU A 163 8.35 -22.46 -1.49
C LEU A 163 9.65 -23.26 -1.42
N LEU A 164 10.51 -22.99 -0.42
CA LEU A 164 11.74 -23.76 -0.20
C LEU A 164 11.42 -25.21 0.20
N GLY A 165 10.34 -25.46 0.94
CA GLY A 165 9.86 -26.81 1.22
C GLY A 165 9.62 -27.61 -0.06
N THR A 166 8.85 -27.05 -0.99
CA THR A 166 8.60 -27.68 -2.30
C THR A 166 9.88 -27.79 -3.14
N ALA A 167 10.78 -26.80 -3.08
CA ALA A 167 12.05 -26.86 -3.81
C ALA A 167 12.98 -27.98 -3.30
N ILE A 168 12.92 -28.33 -2.01
CA ILE A 168 13.69 -29.46 -1.45
C ILE A 168 13.15 -30.80 -1.98
N GLU A 169 11.84 -30.91 -2.17
CA GLU A 169 11.22 -32.09 -2.80
C GLU A 169 11.64 -32.21 -4.27
N ASP A 170 11.57 -31.11 -5.02
CA ASP A 170 12.02 -31.05 -6.41
C ASP A 170 13.51 -31.37 -6.56
N ALA A 171 14.35 -30.87 -5.65
CA ALA A 171 15.80 -31.03 -5.74
C ALA A 171 16.21 -32.51 -5.85
N ARG A 172 15.50 -33.43 -5.19
CA ARG A 172 15.76 -34.87 -5.30
C ARG A 172 15.58 -35.38 -6.74
N LYS A 173 14.62 -34.83 -7.48
CA LYS A 173 14.35 -35.19 -8.88
C LYS A 173 15.43 -34.63 -9.82
N PHE A 174 16.10 -33.56 -9.41
CA PHE A 174 17.29 -33.01 -10.07
C PHE A 174 18.62 -33.65 -9.61
N GLY A 175 18.57 -34.71 -8.79
CA GLY A 175 19.76 -35.49 -8.40
C GLY A 175 20.42 -35.05 -7.09
N TRP A 176 19.81 -34.17 -6.30
CA TRP A 176 20.31 -33.85 -4.97
C TRP A 176 19.99 -34.97 -3.97
N GLU A 177 21.00 -35.41 -3.23
CA GLU A 177 20.87 -36.44 -2.21
C GLU A 177 20.94 -35.85 -0.80
N PHE A 178 19.99 -36.23 0.07
CA PHE A 178 19.99 -35.90 1.49
C PHE A 178 19.78 -37.18 2.29
N SER A 179 20.61 -37.40 3.31
CA SER A 179 20.59 -38.57 4.20
C SER A 179 19.36 -38.61 5.11
N ASP A 180 18.91 -37.45 5.58
CA ASP A 180 17.85 -37.32 6.58
C ASP A 180 16.55 -36.77 5.98
N GLN A 181 15.44 -37.03 6.67
CA GLN A 181 14.18 -36.35 6.40
C GLN A 181 14.32 -34.87 6.82
N VAL A 182 14.15 -33.96 5.87
CA VAL A 182 14.24 -32.52 6.16
C VAL A 182 12.91 -32.04 6.75
N THR A 183 12.97 -31.49 7.95
CA THR A 183 11.79 -30.97 8.67
C THR A 183 11.92 -29.46 8.92
N HIS A 184 10.80 -28.74 8.88
CA HIS A 184 10.76 -27.32 9.17
C HIS A 184 10.69 -27.02 10.69
N ASN A 185 11.40 -25.98 11.14
CA ASN A 185 11.33 -25.47 12.51
C ASN A 185 10.77 -24.03 12.54
N TRP A 186 9.58 -23.87 13.13
CA TRP A 186 8.87 -22.59 13.24
C TRP A 186 9.66 -21.53 14.01
N GLU A 187 10.31 -21.90 15.11
CA GLU A 187 11.02 -20.96 15.97
C GLU A 187 12.24 -20.37 15.25
N THR A 188 12.99 -21.19 14.52
CA THR A 188 14.12 -20.76 13.69
C THR A 188 13.67 -19.75 12.63
N MET A 189 12.63 -20.09 11.85
CA MET A 189 12.07 -19.20 10.83
C MET A 189 11.58 -17.88 11.46
N ARG A 190 10.73 -17.96 12.48
CA ARG A 190 10.15 -16.81 13.17
C ARG A 190 11.23 -15.90 13.72
N THR A 191 12.27 -16.45 14.36
CA THR A 191 13.37 -15.67 14.94
C THR A 191 14.13 -14.93 13.85
N ALA A 192 14.49 -15.59 12.76
CA ALA A 192 15.18 -14.95 11.63
C ALA A 192 14.34 -13.82 11.00
N VAL A 193 13.05 -14.07 10.76
CA VAL A 193 12.12 -13.07 10.21
C VAL A 193 11.99 -11.87 11.15
N ASN A 194 11.79 -12.09 12.45
CA ASN A 194 11.63 -11.00 13.42
C ASN A 194 12.94 -10.21 13.64
N ASN A 195 14.10 -10.84 13.54
CA ASN A 195 15.39 -10.13 13.54
C ASN A 195 15.50 -9.18 12.35
N TYR A 196 15.10 -9.62 11.16
CA TYR A 196 15.08 -8.77 9.98
C TYR A 196 14.10 -7.59 10.14
N ILE A 197 12.89 -7.84 10.64
CA ILE A 197 11.91 -6.78 10.96
C ILE A 197 12.49 -5.78 11.97
N GLY A 198 13.16 -6.26 13.02
CA GLY A 198 13.84 -5.41 13.99
C GLY A 198 14.88 -4.50 13.34
N SER A 199 15.64 -5.01 12.37
CA SER A 199 16.60 -4.22 11.61
C SER A 199 15.92 -3.13 10.76
N LEU A 200 14.76 -3.44 10.15
CA LEU A 200 13.96 -2.45 9.42
C LEU A 200 13.40 -1.37 10.35
N ASN A 201 12.86 -1.76 11.52
CA ASN A 201 12.36 -0.80 12.51
C ASN A 201 13.45 0.19 12.93
N TRP A 202 14.66 -0.32 13.20
CA TRP A 202 15.82 0.51 13.53
C TRP A 202 16.22 1.40 12.36
N GLY A 203 16.32 0.84 11.15
CA GLY A 203 16.65 1.58 9.93
C GLY A 203 15.69 2.73 9.64
N TYR A 204 14.39 2.56 9.86
CA TYR A 204 13.42 3.65 9.73
C TYR A 204 13.65 4.76 10.76
N ARG A 205 13.90 4.41 12.03
CA ARG A 205 14.19 5.41 13.08
C ARG A 205 15.45 6.22 12.75
N VAL A 206 16.51 5.55 12.29
CA VAL A 206 17.74 6.20 11.83
C VAL A 206 17.45 7.12 10.65
N SER A 207 16.72 6.62 9.64
CA SER A 207 16.39 7.40 8.44
C SER A 207 15.57 8.66 8.72
N LEU A 208 14.67 8.63 9.72
CA LEU A 208 13.91 9.79 10.17
C LEU A 208 14.83 10.81 10.86
N ARG A 209 15.66 10.34 11.81
CA ARG A 209 16.62 11.19 12.53
C ARG A 209 17.59 11.88 11.58
N ASP A 210 18.17 11.14 10.63
CA ASP A 210 19.16 11.68 9.70
C ASP A 210 18.56 12.73 8.75
N LYS A 211 17.23 12.73 8.58
CA LYS A 211 16.47 13.75 7.82
C LYS A 211 15.87 14.83 8.71
N ASN A 212 16.21 14.87 10.01
CA ASN A 212 15.66 15.80 10.99
C ASN A 212 14.11 15.75 11.10
N VAL A 213 13.51 14.58 10.86
CA VAL A 213 12.08 14.35 11.14
C VAL A 213 11.93 14.01 12.63
N ASN A 214 11.11 14.77 13.36
CA ASN A 214 10.83 14.45 14.75
C ASN A 214 9.89 13.25 14.85
N TYR A 215 10.40 12.11 15.29
CA TYR A 215 9.61 10.91 15.53
C TYR A 215 9.13 10.86 16.98
N VAL A 216 7.81 10.81 17.16
CA VAL A 216 7.16 10.65 18.47
C VAL A 216 6.39 9.34 18.52
N ASN A 217 6.77 8.43 19.42
CA ASN A 217 6.00 7.22 19.69
C ASN A 217 4.84 7.53 20.64
N ALA A 218 3.75 8.07 20.09
CA ALA A 218 2.58 8.50 20.83
C ALA A 218 1.32 8.43 19.98
N TYR A 219 0.20 8.12 20.62
CA TYR A 219 -1.11 8.13 20.01
C TYR A 219 -1.57 9.58 19.82
N ALA A 220 -1.91 9.94 18.58
CA ALA A 220 -2.30 11.31 18.23
C ALA A 220 -3.83 11.44 18.15
N GLU A 221 -4.36 12.51 18.73
CA GLU A 221 -5.76 12.89 18.67
C GLU A 221 -5.86 14.39 18.37
N PHE A 222 -6.66 14.80 17.40
CA PHE A 222 -6.99 16.22 17.24
C PHE A 222 -7.77 16.72 18.44
N VAL A 223 -7.39 17.88 18.95
CA VAL A 223 -8.15 18.61 19.96
C VAL A 223 -8.71 19.91 19.39
N GLU A 224 -8.07 20.47 18.37
CA GLU A 224 -8.49 21.63 17.58
C GLU A 224 -8.00 21.43 16.13
N PRO A 225 -8.50 22.18 15.12
CA PRO A 225 -8.14 21.97 13.71
C PRO A 225 -6.64 21.99 13.39
N HIS A 226 -5.85 22.78 14.13
CA HIS A 226 -4.40 22.91 13.95
C HIS A 226 -3.58 22.40 15.14
N LYS A 227 -4.19 21.62 16.04
CA LYS A 227 -3.56 21.18 17.28
C LYS A 227 -3.92 19.74 17.62
N ILE A 228 -2.90 18.95 17.89
CA ILE A 228 -3.04 17.56 18.31
C ILE A 228 -2.54 17.38 19.74
N LYS A 229 -3.13 16.38 20.40
CA LYS A 229 -2.65 15.78 21.64
C LYS A 229 -1.93 14.48 21.31
N ALA A 230 -0.73 14.32 21.84
CA ALA A 230 0.11 13.14 21.69
C ALA A 230 0.26 12.44 23.05
N THR A 231 -0.33 11.25 23.19
CA THR A 231 -0.29 10.47 24.43
C THR A 231 0.65 9.28 24.27
N ASN A 232 1.74 9.24 25.04
CA ASN A 232 2.70 8.13 24.97
C ASN A 232 2.24 6.90 25.78
N LYS A 233 3.00 5.79 25.70
CA LYS A 233 2.69 4.53 26.42
C LYS A 233 2.57 4.66 27.95
N ARG A 234 3.11 5.72 28.55
CA ARG A 234 3.03 6.01 30.00
C ARG A 234 1.84 6.91 30.35
N GLY A 235 1.00 7.26 29.38
CA GLY A 235 -0.11 8.20 29.57
C GLY A 235 0.32 9.67 29.64
N LYS A 236 1.59 10.01 29.40
CA LYS A 236 2.02 11.41 29.35
C LYS A 236 1.49 12.05 28.08
N GLU A 237 0.76 13.14 28.24
CA GLU A 237 0.22 13.96 27.16
C GLU A 237 1.14 15.13 26.83
N MET A 238 1.27 15.44 25.54
CA MET A 238 1.93 16.63 25.00
C MET A 238 1.06 17.19 23.87
N PHE A 239 1.15 18.50 23.62
CA PHE A 239 0.38 19.15 22.58
C PHE A 239 1.32 19.75 21.54
N TYR A 240 0.91 19.66 20.27
CA TYR A 240 1.69 20.18 19.14
C TYR A 240 0.77 20.87 18.14
N THR A 241 1.27 21.95 17.54
CA THR A 241 0.59 22.64 16.44
C THR A 241 1.29 22.45 15.09
N ALA A 242 0.52 22.42 14.00
CA ALA A 242 1.08 22.37 12.65
C ALA A 242 0.25 23.11 11.61
N ALA A 243 0.93 23.59 10.57
CA ALA A 243 0.28 24.24 9.44
C ALA A 243 -0.55 23.27 8.59
N LYS A 244 -0.08 22.03 8.42
CA LYS A 244 -0.75 20.98 7.64
C LYS A 244 -0.66 19.63 8.34
N PHE A 245 -1.62 18.77 8.06
CA PHE A 245 -1.67 17.40 8.57
C PHE A 245 -1.83 16.38 7.44
N VAL A 246 -1.18 15.23 7.60
CA VAL A 246 -1.40 14.05 6.75
C VAL A 246 -1.81 12.88 7.62
N LEU A 247 -3.00 12.36 7.38
CA LEU A 247 -3.55 11.17 8.01
C LEU A 247 -3.06 9.93 7.25
N ALA A 248 -2.39 9.03 7.95
CA ALA A 248 -1.79 7.81 7.40
C ALA A 248 -1.87 6.64 8.41
N THR A 249 -2.98 6.57 9.14
CA THR A 249 -3.18 5.65 10.29
C THR A 249 -3.44 4.19 9.90
N GLY A 250 -3.65 3.91 8.61
CA GLY A 250 -3.86 2.56 8.09
C GLY A 250 -5.10 1.88 8.65
N GLU A 251 -5.07 0.55 8.68
CA GLU A 251 -6.17 -0.29 9.14
C GLU A 251 -5.71 -1.36 10.12
N ARG A 252 -6.67 -1.99 10.81
CA ARG A 252 -6.45 -3.12 11.72
C ARG A 252 -7.41 -4.28 11.39
N PRO A 253 -7.04 -5.54 11.67
CA PRO A 253 -7.92 -6.69 11.42
C PRO A 253 -9.28 -6.57 12.10
N ARG A 254 -10.33 -6.93 11.37
CA ARG A 254 -11.70 -7.04 11.89
C ARG A 254 -11.90 -8.37 12.60
N TYR A 255 -12.53 -8.33 13.78
CA TYR A 255 -12.97 -9.51 14.52
C TYR A 255 -14.39 -9.91 14.16
N LEU A 256 -14.78 -11.15 14.47
CA LEU A 256 -16.04 -11.76 14.04
C LEU A 256 -17.27 -11.19 14.79
N GLY A 257 -17.07 -10.70 16.01
CA GLY A 257 -18.16 -10.28 16.90
C GLY A 257 -18.90 -11.46 17.53
N VAL A 258 -18.25 -12.61 17.65
CA VAL A 258 -18.84 -13.84 18.23
C VAL A 258 -18.14 -14.20 19.55
N PRO A 259 -18.80 -14.91 20.48
CA PRO A 259 -18.19 -15.28 21.75
C PRO A 259 -16.86 -16.03 21.56
N GLY A 260 -15.81 -15.56 22.24
CA GLY A 260 -14.48 -16.16 22.28
C GLY A 260 -13.53 -15.73 21.17
N ASP A 261 -13.96 -14.89 20.21
CA ASP A 261 -13.12 -14.51 19.08
C ASP A 261 -11.89 -13.69 19.50
N LYS A 262 -12.05 -12.69 20.37
CA LYS A 262 -10.94 -11.87 20.89
C LYS A 262 -10.13 -12.62 21.95
N GLU A 263 -10.78 -13.46 22.74
CA GLU A 263 -10.19 -14.21 23.85
C GLU A 263 -9.30 -15.36 23.36
N TYR A 264 -9.68 -16.04 22.27
CA TYR A 264 -9.01 -17.26 21.83
C TYR A 264 -8.39 -17.18 20.43
N CYS A 265 -8.99 -16.45 19.49
CA CYS A 265 -8.46 -16.37 18.13
C CYS A 265 -7.33 -15.35 18.01
N ILE A 266 -6.53 -15.50 16.97
CA ILE A 266 -5.48 -14.57 16.56
C ILE A 266 -5.81 -13.93 15.21
N THR A 267 -5.05 -12.91 14.82
CA THR A 267 -5.11 -12.31 13.48
C THR A 267 -3.73 -12.37 12.82
N SER A 268 -3.62 -11.86 11.59
CA SER A 268 -2.32 -11.68 10.93
C SER A 268 -1.37 -10.83 11.77
N ASP A 269 -1.90 -9.89 12.58
CA ASP A 269 -1.10 -9.05 13.47
C ASP A 269 -0.34 -9.83 14.55
N ASP A 270 -0.81 -11.04 14.88
CA ASP A 270 -0.21 -11.91 15.89
C ASP A 270 0.65 -13.02 15.26
N LEU A 271 0.16 -13.61 14.15
CA LEU A 271 0.72 -14.80 13.52
C LEU A 271 2.23 -14.72 13.26
N PHE A 272 2.70 -13.60 12.73
CA PHE A 272 4.09 -13.44 12.30
C PHE A 272 5.10 -13.38 13.46
N SER A 273 4.61 -13.22 14.68
CA SER A 273 5.41 -13.18 15.91
C SER A 273 5.04 -14.28 16.91
N LEU A 274 4.14 -15.20 16.52
CA LEU A 274 3.60 -16.23 17.40
C LEU A 274 4.73 -17.11 17.98
N PRO A 275 4.92 -17.17 19.31
CA PRO A 275 6.12 -17.76 19.90
C PRO A 275 6.18 -19.29 19.77
N TYR A 276 5.08 -19.93 19.37
CA TYR A 276 4.95 -21.37 19.17
C TYR A 276 4.40 -21.66 17.77
N CYS A 277 4.61 -22.90 17.29
CA CYS A 277 4.06 -23.36 16.02
C CYS A 277 2.52 -23.36 16.08
N PRO A 278 1.80 -22.80 15.07
CA PRO A 278 0.34 -22.76 15.06
C PRO A 278 -0.36 -24.13 15.15
N GLY A 279 0.30 -25.22 14.74
CA GLY A 279 -0.29 -26.56 14.70
C GLY A 279 -1.48 -26.64 13.74
N LYS A 280 -2.48 -27.46 14.08
CA LYS A 280 -3.72 -27.56 13.30
C LYS A 280 -4.46 -26.23 13.32
N THR A 281 -4.63 -25.59 12.16
CA THR A 281 -5.06 -24.20 12.05
C THR A 281 -6.34 -24.05 11.24
N LEU A 282 -7.33 -23.36 11.81
CA LEU A 282 -8.48 -22.85 11.08
C LEU A 282 -8.22 -21.40 10.66
N VAL A 283 -8.28 -21.11 9.36
CA VAL A 283 -8.26 -19.75 8.83
C VAL A 283 -9.69 -19.34 8.47
N VAL A 284 -10.23 -18.33 9.14
CA VAL A 284 -11.58 -17.81 8.88
C VAL A 284 -11.48 -16.62 7.95
N GLY A 285 -12.01 -16.78 6.73
CA GLY A 285 -12.00 -15.74 5.70
C GLY A 285 -11.48 -16.27 4.37
N ALA A 286 -11.63 -15.44 3.34
CA ALA A 286 -11.22 -15.77 1.97
C ALA A 286 -10.60 -14.56 1.25
N SER A 287 -10.04 -13.63 2.03
CA SER A 287 -9.23 -12.52 1.52
C SER A 287 -7.86 -13.01 1.04
N TYR A 288 -7.09 -12.16 0.38
CA TYR A 288 -5.70 -12.49 0.03
C TYR A 288 -4.89 -12.86 1.28
N VAL A 289 -5.08 -12.15 2.41
CA VAL A 289 -4.42 -12.48 3.68
C VAL A 289 -4.78 -13.89 4.14
N ALA A 290 -6.05 -14.28 4.03
CA ALA A 290 -6.51 -15.61 4.43
C ALA A 290 -5.85 -16.70 3.60
N LEU A 291 -5.84 -16.56 2.27
CA LEU A 291 -5.32 -17.57 1.36
C LEU A 291 -3.79 -17.64 1.38
N GLU A 292 -3.10 -16.50 1.48
CA GLU A 292 -1.64 -16.45 1.65
C GLU A 292 -1.22 -17.14 2.95
N CYS A 293 -1.88 -16.82 4.08
CA CYS A 293 -1.55 -17.44 5.36
C CYS A 293 -1.89 -18.92 5.38
N GLY A 294 -3.08 -19.31 4.90
CA GLY A 294 -3.44 -20.72 4.81
C GLY A 294 -2.48 -21.50 3.91
N GLY A 295 -2.08 -20.90 2.79
CA GLY A 295 -1.16 -21.49 1.83
C GLY A 295 0.24 -21.73 2.39
N PHE A 296 0.88 -20.71 2.97
CA PHE A 296 2.22 -20.93 3.52
C PHE A 296 2.19 -21.85 4.74
N LEU A 297 1.16 -21.79 5.60
CA LEU A 297 1.07 -22.70 6.76
C LEU A 297 0.96 -24.17 6.31
N ALA A 298 0.17 -24.44 5.27
CA ALA A 298 0.08 -25.78 4.68
C ALA A 298 1.40 -26.20 4.02
N GLY A 299 2.06 -25.29 3.29
CA GLY A 299 3.38 -25.54 2.68
C GLY A 299 4.52 -25.74 3.70
N LEU A 300 4.32 -25.35 4.96
CA LEU A 300 5.21 -25.70 6.08
C LEU A 300 4.87 -27.05 6.73
N GLY A 301 3.88 -27.78 6.19
CA GLY A 301 3.45 -29.10 6.65
C GLY A 301 2.35 -29.10 7.72
N LEU A 302 1.63 -27.99 7.94
CA LEU A 302 0.56 -27.92 8.95
C LEU A 302 -0.81 -28.34 8.40
N ASP A 303 -1.65 -28.92 9.26
CA ASP A 303 -3.06 -29.21 8.94
C ASP A 303 -3.87 -27.91 8.93
N VAL A 304 -4.19 -27.41 7.74
CA VAL A 304 -4.89 -26.14 7.53
C VAL A 304 -6.28 -26.36 6.96
N THR A 305 -7.27 -25.71 7.57
CA THR A 305 -8.62 -25.57 7.01
C THR A 305 -8.93 -24.09 6.79
N VAL A 306 -9.43 -23.72 5.62
CA VAL A 306 -9.91 -22.37 5.30
C VAL A 306 -11.44 -22.38 5.28
N MET A 307 -12.05 -21.59 6.16
CA MET A 307 -13.50 -21.42 6.22
C MET A 307 -13.95 -20.21 5.41
N VAL A 308 -14.76 -20.47 4.38
CA VAL A 308 -15.16 -19.48 3.37
C VAL A 308 -16.64 -19.20 3.50
N ARG A 309 -17.00 -17.95 3.80
CA ARG A 309 -18.42 -17.54 3.88
C ARG A 309 -19.15 -17.64 2.54
N SER A 310 -18.49 -17.27 1.43
CA SER A 310 -19.17 -17.15 0.14
C SER A 310 -18.30 -17.50 -1.08
N ILE A 311 -17.27 -16.70 -1.36
CA ILE A 311 -16.41 -16.77 -2.56
C ILE A 311 -14.98 -16.40 -2.17
N LEU A 312 -14.01 -16.83 -2.97
CA LEU A 312 -12.60 -16.51 -2.79
C LEU A 312 -12.26 -15.15 -3.39
N LEU A 313 -11.36 -14.41 -2.73
CA LEU A 313 -10.77 -13.15 -3.24
C LEU A 313 -11.80 -12.19 -3.82
N ARG A 314 -12.88 -11.89 -3.08
CA ARG A 314 -13.93 -10.97 -3.54
C ARG A 314 -13.31 -9.66 -4.05
N GLY A 315 -13.67 -9.29 -5.29
CA GLY A 315 -13.14 -8.10 -5.97
C GLY A 315 -11.98 -8.39 -6.93
N PHE A 316 -11.40 -9.59 -6.87
CA PHE A 316 -10.51 -10.12 -7.90
C PHE A 316 -11.30 -10.93 -8.93
N ASP A 317 -10.65 -11.19 -10.06
CA ASP A 317 -11.16 -12.05 -11.12
C ASP A 317 -11.48 -13.46 -10.59
N GLN A 318 -12.75 -13.86 -10.68
CA GLN A 318 -13.22 -15.09 -10.04
C GLN A 318 -12.71 -16.37 -10.71
N ASP A 319 -12.40 -16.36 -12.00
CA ASP A 319 -11.74 -17.49 -12.68
C ASP A 319 -10.35 -17.71 -12.08
N MET A 320 -9.59 -16.63 -11.90
CA MET A 320 -8.26 -16.68 -11.28
C MET A 320 -8.32 -17.06 -9.79
N ALA A 321 -9.29 -16.52 -9.05
CA ALA A 321 -9.47 -16.82 -7.63
C ALA A 321 -9.81 -18.29 -7.38
N ASN A 322 -10.66 -18.88 -8.23
CA ASN A 322 -11.02 -20.30 -8.14
C ASN A 322 -9.82 -21.18 -8.48
N ARG A 323 -9.06 -20.88 -9.54
CA ARG A 323 -7.83 -21.62 -9.88
C ARG A 323 -6.81 -21.62 -8.74
N ALA A 324 -6.63 -20.48 -8.07
CA ALA A 324 -5.76 -20.38 -6.91
C ALA A 324 -6.27 -21.26 -5.74
N GLY A 325 -7.58 -21.24 -5.48
CA GLY A 325 -8.22 -22.08 -4.47
C GLY A 325 -8.11 -23.58 -4.78
N ASP A 326 -8.39 -23.97 -6.02
CA ASP A 326 -8.33 -25.35 -6.48
C ASP A 326 -6.90 -25.90 -6.35
N TYR A 327 -5.88 -25.10 -6.71
CA TYR A 327 -4.49 -25.48 -6.51
C TYR A 327 -4.17 -25.69 -5.02
N MET A 328 -4.63 -24.81 -4.13
CA MET A 328 -4.44 -24.99 -2.69
C MET A 328 -5.13 -26.26 -2.17
N GLU A 329 -6.34 -26.54 -2.66
CA GLU A 329 -7.13 -27.69 -2.27
C GLU A 329 -6.48 -29.01 -2.68
N THR A 330 -5.94 -29.10 -3.91
CA THR A 330 -5.20 -30.28 -4.37
C THR A 330 -3.84 -30.45 -3.67
N HIS A 331 -3.31 -29.39 -3.05
CA HIS A 331 -2.03 -29.39 -2.34
C HIS A 331 -2.19 -29.31 -0.80
N GLY A 332 -3.29 -29.86 -0.28
CA GLY A 332 -3.43 -30.18 1.15
C GLY A 332 -4.16 -29.15 2.01
N VAL A 333 -4.63 -28.04 1.46
CA VAL A 333 -5.49 -27.10 2.19
C VAL A 333 -6.94 -27.58 2.14
N LYS A 334 -7.58 -27.77 3.29
CA LYS A 334 -9.00 -28.12 3.35
C LYS A 334 -9.87 -26.87 3.22
N PHE A 335 -10.94 -26.91 2.44
CA PHE A 335 -11.90 -25.80 2.37
C PHE A 335 -13.24 -26.18 3.01
N LEU A 336 -13.65 -25.42 4.03
CA LEU A 336 -15.00 -25.46 4.59
C LEU A 336 -15.80 -24.30 4.00
N ARG A 337 -16.48 -24.55 2.89
CA ARG A 337 -17.19 -23.53 2.11
C ARG A 337 -18.62 -23.34 2.62
N LYS A 338 -19.13 -22.12 2.54
CA LYS A 338 -20.48 -21.71 2.96
C LYS A 338 -20.73 -21.83 4.46
N PHE A 339 -19.71 -21.58 5.28
CA PHE A 339 -19.85 -21.55 6.74
C PHE A 339 -19.37 -20.23 7.33
N VAL A 340 -19.94 -19.88 8.49
CA VAL A 340 -19.50 -18.77 9.34
C VAL A 340 -19.37 -19.25 10.79
N PRO A 341 -18.31 -18.88 11.53
CA PRO A 341 -18.20 -19.22 12.94
C PRO A 341 -19.29 -18.50 13.75
N THR A 342 -19.83 -19.20 14.73
CA THR A 342 -20.81 -18.67 15.69
C THR A 342 -20.27 -18.62 17.12
N LYS A 343 -19.24 -19.41 17.42
CA LYS A 343 -18.59 -19.46 18.74
C LYS A 343 -17.20 -20.09 18.64
N VAL A 344 -16.27 -19.59 19.45
CA VAL A 344 -14.98 -20.24 19.71
C VAL A 344 -14.84 -20.44 21.22
N GLY A 345 -14.50 -21.65 21.64
CA GLY A 345 -14.30 -22.01 23.05
C GLY A 345 -12.97 -22.69 23.26
N LEU A 346 -12.39 -22.50 24.45
CA LEU A 346 -11.27 -23.32 24.92
C LEU A 346 -11.82 -24.62 25.50
N GLU A 347 -11.31 -25.75 25.02
CA GLU A 347 -11.53 -27.04 25.65
C GLU A 347 -10.34 -27.42 26.54
N ALA A 348 -10.65 -28.13 27.63
CA ALA A 348 -9.64 -28.67 28.52
C ALA A 348 -8.77 -29.70 27.78
N GLY A 349 -7.45 -29.56 27.84
CA GLY A 349 -6.50 -30.48 27.21
C GLY A 349 -5.06 -29.96 27.27
N THR A 350 -4.08 -30.84 27.01
CA THR A 350 -2.67 -30.46 26.92
C THR A 350 -2.07 -30.98 25.60
N PRO A 351 -1.65 -30.10 24.67
CA PRO A 351 -1.85 -28.65 24.68
C PRO A 351 -3.35 -28.27 24.51
N GLY A 352 -3.74 -27.09 25.00
CA GLY A 352 -5.13 -26.61 24.93
C GLY A 352 -5.65 -26.57 23.49
N ARG A 353 -6.89 -27.04 23.28
CA ARG A 353 -7.54 -27.08 21.96
C ARG A 353 -8.69 -26.07 21.91
N LEU A 354 -8.88 -25.47 20.75
CA LEU A 354 -9.98 -24.55 20.46
C LEU A 354 -11.08 -25.32 19.75
N LYS A 355 -12.27 -25.36 20.34
CA LYS A 355 -13.48 -25.84 19.68
C LYS A 355 -14.16 -24.68 18.96
N VAL A 356 -14.37 -24.85 17.67
CA VAL A 356 -15.06 -23.89 16.81
C VAL A 356 -16.41 -24.46 16.43
N THR A 357 -17.47 -23.72 16.71
CA THR A 357 -18.82 -23.99 16.19
C THR A 357 -19.10 -23.02 15.05
N ALA A 358 -19.60 -23.54 13.93
CA ALA A 358 -19.95 -22.75 12.76
C ALA A 358 -21.33 -23.17 12.21
N LYS A 359 -22.03 -22.24 11.58
CA LYS A 359 -23.31 -22.49 10.91
C LYS A 359 -23.14 -22.33 9.39
N SER A 360 -23.80 -23.19 8.65
CA SER A 360 -23.96 -23.03 7.21
C SER A 360 -24.65 -21.71 6.88
N THR A 361 -24.26 -21.09 5.77
CA THR A 361 -24.90 -19.89 5.23
C THR A 361 -26.08 -20.22 4.31
N GLU A 362 -26.27 -21.50 3.98
CA GLU A 362 -27.27 -21.97 3.01
C GLU A 362 -28.27 -22.97 3.61
N SER A 363 -27.97 -23.52 4.80
CA SER A 363 -28.80 -24.50 5.50
C SER A 363 -28.73 -24.32 7.03
N ASP A 364 -29.48 -25.12 7.77
CA ASP A 364 -29.39 -25.18 9.24
C ASP A 364 -28.28 -26.12 9.76
N GLU A 365 -27.40 -26.58 8.88
CA GLU A 365 -26.26 -27.41 9.24
C GLU A 365 -25.30 -26.68 10.19
N ILE A 366 -24.84 -27.41 11.20
CA ILE A 366 -23.86 -26.96 12.19
C ILE A 366 -22.61 -27.80 12.03
N PHE A 367 -21.47 -27.13 11.94
CA PHE A 367 -20.15 -27.74 11.96
C PHE A 367 -19.50 -27.50 13.32
N GLU A 368 -18.87 -28.53 13.87
CA GLU A 368 -17.96 -28.42 15.01
C GLU A 368 -16.59 -28.97 14.64
N GLY A 369 -15.53 -28.24 14.99
CA GLY A 369 -14.16 -28.69 14.73
C GLY A 369 -13.18 -28.25 15.81
N GLU A 370 -12.18 -29.08 16.06
CA GLU A 370 -11.08 -28.80 16.98
C GLU A 370 -9.82 -28.34 16.23
N TYR A 371 -9.21 -27.27 16.72
CA TYR A 371 -8.00 -26.66 16.17
C TYR A 371 -7.05 -26.23 17.30
N ASN A 372 -5.76 -26.09 17.00
CA ASN A 372 -4.79 -25.49 17.92
C ASN A 372 -4.81 -23.96 17.80
N THR A 373 -5.02 -23.45 16.57
CA THR A 373 -5.04 -22.02 16.27
C THR A 373 -6.24 -21.67 15.39
N VAL A 374 -6.90 -20.55 15.70
CA VAL A 374 -7.92 -19.94 14.84
C VAL A 374 -7.43 -18.57 14.39
N LEU A 375 -7.18 -18.41 13.10
CA LEU A 375 -6.72 -17.19 12.46
C LEU A 375 -7.89 -16.46 11.80
N ILE A 376 -8.22 -15.25 12.27
CA ILE A 376 -9.26 -14.41 11.69
C ILE A 376 -8.65 -13.51 10.59
N ALA A 377 -9.16 -13.63 9.37
CA ALA A 377 -8.73 -12.88 8.19
C ALA A 377 -9.94 -12.41 7.34
N VAL A 378 -10.96 -11.86 8.00
CA VAL A 378 -12.27 -11.48 7.41
C VAL A 378 -12.35 -10.04 6.89
N GLY A 379 -11.22 -9.35 6.82
CA GLY A 379 -11.12 -7.94 6.43
C GLY A 379 -10.43 -7.09 7.48
N ARG A 380 -10.29 -5.80 7.18
CA ARG A 380 -9.66 -4.81 8.04
C ARG A 380 -10.54 -3.57 8.12
N ASP A 381 -10.43 -2.84 9.22
CA ASP A 381 -11.17 -1.61 9.49
C ASP A 381 -10.21 -0.43 9.61
N ALA A 382 -10.57 0.68 8.97
CA ALA A 382 -9.78 1.90 8.97
C ALA A 382 -9.62 2.51 10.37
N CYS A 383 -8.39 2.95 10.69
CA CYS A 383 -8.07 3.58 11.97
C CYS A 383 -8.40 5.07 11.97
N THR A 384 -9.69 5.39 11.83
CA THR A 384 -10.22 6.76 11.82
C THR A 384 -11.02 7.10 13.09
N GLY A 385 -11.32 6.10 13.92
CA GLY A 385 -11.95 6.29 15.22
C GLY A 385 -10.97 6.75 16.30
N LYS A 386 -11.47 7.53 17.26
CA LYS A 386 -10.75 7.99 18.46
C LYS A 386 -9.50 8.86 18.22
N ILE A 387 -9.33 9.42 17.01
CA ILE A 387 -8.25 10.38 16.69
C ILE A 387 -8.75 11.83 16.55
N GLY A 388 -10.00 12.13 16.95
CA GLY A 388 -10.53 13.50 17.00
C GLY A 388 -10.92 14.11 15.64
N LEU A 389 -11.21 13.31 14.61
CA LEU A 389 -11.55 13.82 13.27
C LEU A 389 -12.78 14.74 13.25
N ASP A 390 -13.73 14.51 14.14
CA ASP A 390 -14.90 15.36 14.37
C ASP A 390 -14.49 16.77 14.83
N LYS A 391 -13.56 16.87 15.79
CA LYS A 391 -13.00 18.13 16.28
C LYS A 391 -12.20 18.87 15.22
N ALA A 392 -11.60 18.11 14.29
CA ALA A 392 -10.87 18.66 13.15
C ALA A 392 -11.79 19.06 11.97
N GLY A 393 -13.06 18.63 11.96
CA GLY A 393 -14.01 18.87 10.86
C GLY A 393 -13.85 17.93 9.65
N VAL A 394 -13.10 16.82 9.79
CA VAL A 394 -12.86 15.86 8.72
C VAL A 394 -14.05 14.91 8.58
N LYS A 395 -14.64 14.85 7.39
CA LYS A 395 -15.72 13.92 7.07
C LYS A 395 -15.17 12.50 6.92
N VAL A 396 -15.86 11.55 7.54
CA VAL A 396 -15.59 10.11 7.45
C VAL A 396 -16.84 9.44 6.91
N ASN A 397 -16.68 8.48 6.00
CA ASN A 397 -17.80 7.67 5.55
C ASN A 397 -18.24 6.73 6.69
N ALA A 398 -19.45 6.93 7.19
CA ALA A 398 -19.98 6.17 8.34
C ALA A 398 -20.17 4.67 8.08
N LYS A 399 -20.25 4.23 6.82
CA LYS A 399 -20.46 2.82 6.46
C LYS A 399 -19.18 1.99 6.52
N ASN A 400 -18.06 2.55 6.10
CA ASN A 400 -16.78 1.84 5.97
C ASN A 400 -15.65 2.44 6.83
N GLY A 401 -15.89 3.58 7.49
CA GLY A 401 -14.90 4.28 8.31
C GLY A 401 -13.78 4.95 7.50
N LYS A 402 -13.85 4.97 6.17
CA LYS A 402 -12.81 5.54 5.29
C LYS A 402 -12.98 7.05 5.14
N ILE A 403 -11.93 7.72 4.70
CA ILE A 403 -11.91 9.16 4.45
C ILE A 403 -12.09 9.41 2.96
N PRO A 404 -13.18 10.08 2.54
CA PRO A 404 -13.32 10.58 1.18
C PRO A 404 -12.31 11.71 0.94
N VAL A 405 -11.62 11.67 -0.19
CA VAL A 405 -10.67 12.70 -0.63
C VAL A 405 -10.90 13.08 -2.08
N ASN A 406 -10.43 14.26 -2.47
CA ASN A 406 -10.32 14.61 -3.89
C ASN A 406 -9.13 13.90 -4.57
N ASP A 407 -8.89 14.21 -5.84
CA ASP A 407 -7.80 13.63 -6.65
C ASP A 407 -6.39 14.13 -6.26
N GLU A 408 -6.29 14.98 -5.25
CA GLU A 408 -5.04 15.50 -4.68
C GLU A 408 -4.82 15.03 -3.23
N GLU A 409 -5.56 14.01 -2.79
CA GLU A 409 -5.52 13.43 -1.43
C GLU A 409 -5.98 14.40 -0.32
N GLN A 410 -6.64 15.51 -0.67
CA GLN A 410 -7.18 16.48 0.28
C GLN A 410 -8.53 16.02 0.83
N THR A 411 -8.71 16.14 2.15
CA THR A 411 -9.96 15.81 2.84
C THR A 411 -11.01 16.92 2.69
N SER A 412 -12.12 16.84 3.42
CA SER A 412 -13.08 17.94 3.54
C SER A 412 -12.52 19.21 4.20
N VAL A 413 -11.31 19.14 4.78
CA VAL A 413 -10.64 20.23 5.48
C VAL A 413 -9.37 20.63 4.70
N PRO A 414 -9.22 21.89 4.25
CA PRO A 414 -8.18 22.25 3.27
C PRO A 414 -6.73 21.99 3.68
N HIS A 415 -6.41 22.04 4.97
CA HIS A 415 -5.06 21.81 5.49
C HIS A 415 -4.82 20.37 5.97
N ILE A 416 -5.81 19.48 5.83
CA ILE A 416 -5.73 18.08 6.23
C ILE A 416 -5.86 17.19 4.98
N TYR A 417 -4.89 16.30 4.83
CA TYR A 417 -4.81 15.33 3.74
C TYR A 417 -4.84 13.92 4.30
N ALA A 418 -5.20 12.93 3.49
CA ALA A 418 -5.18 11.52 3.87
C ALA A 418 -4.52 10.67 2.79
N ILE A 419 -3.76 9.65 3.18
CA ILE A 419 -3.06 8.75 2.24
C ILE A 419 -3.09 7.30 2.72
N GLY A 420 -2.93 6.38 1.77
CA GLY A 420 -2.87 4.94 2.03
C GLY A 420 -4.24 4.37 2.35
N ASP A 421 -4.26 3.31 3.15
CA ASP A 421 -5.41 2.41 3.27
C ASP A 421 -6.66 3.07 3.87
N ILE A 422 -6.54 4.24 4.52
CA ILE A 422 -7.72 4.95 5.05
C ILE A 422 -8.54 5.66 3.97
N LEU A 423 -8.06 5.71 2.72
CA LEU A 423 -8.77 6.35 1.61
C LEU A 423 -9.96 5.53 1.13
N GLU A 424 -11.06 6.20 0.82
CA GLU A 424 -12.22 5.57 0.21
C GLU A 424 -11.98 5.25 -1.28
N GLY A 425 -12.28 4.01 -1.67
CA GLY A 425 -12.29 3.60 -3.08
C GLY A 425 -10.91 3.55 -3.75
N LYS A 426 -9.83 3.48 -2.97
CA LYS A 426 -8.45 3.34 -3.48
C LYS A 426 -7.86 1.99 -3.06
N TRP A 427 -6.86 1.55 -3.80
CA TRP A 427 -6.14 0.30 -3.51
C TRP A 427 -5.32 0.39 -2.21
N GLU A 428 -5.49 -0.60 -1.35
CA GLU A 428 -4.83 -0.73 -0.03
C GLU A 428 -3.46 -1.43 -0.18
N LEU A 429 -2.54 -0.78 -0.91
CA LEU A 429 -1.24 -1.35 -1.27
C LEU A 429 -0.08 -0.45 -0.86
N THR A 430 0.99 -1.06 -0.37
CA THR A 430 2.18 -0.32 0.09
C THR A 430 2.81 0.58 -0.97
N PRO A 431 3.05 0.12 -2.22
CA PRO A 431 3.59 0.98 -3.27
C PRO A 431 2.69 2.20 -3.57
N VAL A 432 1.37 2.01 -3.52
CA VAL A 432 0.38 3.08 -3.68
C VAL A 432 0.51 4.11 -2.55
N ALA A 433 0.53 3.65 -1.29
CA ALA A 433 0.69 4.55 -0.14
C ALA A 433 2.02 5.34 -0.18
N ILE A 434 3.13 4.70 -0.57
CA ILE A 434 4.43 5.35 -0.71
C ILE A 434 4.39 6.41 -1.81
N GLN A 435 3.84 6.07 -2.99
CA GLN A 435 3.76 6.98 -4.12
C GLN A 435 2.86 8.18 -3.82
N ALA A 436 1.68 7.94 -3.24
CA ALA A 436 0.76 8.99 -2.81
C ALA A 436 1.44 9.94 -1.81
N GLY A 437 2.12 9.41 -0.79
CA GLY A 437 2.83 10.22 0.21
C GLY A 437 3.94 11.10 -0.37
N LYS A 438 4.78 10.53 -1.26
CA LYS A 438 5.85 11.27 -1.94
C LYS A 438 5.31 12.37 -2.85
N LEU A 439 4.36 12.04 -3.71
CA LEU A 439 3.79 12.99 -4.66
C LEU A 439 3.05 14.10 -3.93
N LEU A 440 2.28 13.78 -2.88
CA LEU A 440 1.63 14.77 -2.04
C LEU A 440 2.64 15.75 -1.43
N ALA A 441 3.72 15.27 -0.79
CA ALA A 441 4.73 16.14 -0.20
C ALA A 441 5.35 17.10 -1.24
N ARG A 442 5.61 16.62 -2.46
CA ARG A 442 6.10 17.45 -3.57
C ARG A 442 5.08 18.48 -4.03
N ARG A 443 3.79 18.14 -4.10
CA ARG A 443 2.75 19.13 -4.41
C ARG A 443 2.64 20.19 -3.31
N LEU A 444 2.76 19.79 -2.05
CA LEU A 444 2.64 20.71 -0.91
C LEU A 444 3.83 21.68 -0.79
N TYR A 445 5.04 21.25 -1.15
CA TYR A 445 6.26 21.97 -0.79
C TYR A 445 7.30 22.16 -1.90
N ALA A 446 7.12 21.55 -3.08
CA ALA A 446 8.02 21.67 -4.22
C ALA A 446 7.36 22.27 -5.49
N GLY A 447 6.11 22.74 -5.40
CA GLY A 447 5.38 23.28 -6.54
C GLY A 447 5.07 22.24 -7.64
N ALA A 448 5.11 20.96 -7.31
CA ALA A 448 4.79 19.90 -8.26
C ALA A 448 3.28 19.84 -8.56
N SER A 449 2.92 19.35 -9.74
CA SER A 449 1.52 19.13 -10.15
C SER A 449 1.15 17.64 -10.29
N LEU A 450 2.15 16.74 -10.26
CA LEU A 450 1.94 15.31 -10.51
C LEU A 450 1.08 14.68 -9.40
N LYS A 451 -0.02 14.02 -9.82
CA LYS A 451 -0.98 13.31 -8.97
C LYS A 451 -0.63 11.83 -8.88
N CYS A 452 -1.07 11.17 -7.82
CA CYS A 452 -0.96 9.72 -7.73
C CYS A 452 -1.98 9.09 -8.67
N ASP A 453 -1.52 8.17 -9.52
CA ASP A 453 -2.40 7.44 -10.42
C ASP A 453 -2.81 6.12 -9.77
N TYR A 454 -4.12 5.96 -9.56
CA TYR A 454 -4.72 4.79 -8.90
C TYR A 454 -5.37 3.81 -9.88
N VAL A 455 -5.26 4.06 -11.19
CA VAL A 455 -5.76 3.18 -12.25
C VAL A 455 -4.67 2.16 -12.59
N ASN A 456 -5.02 0.95 -13.04
CA ASN A 456 -4.06 -0.09 -13.48
C ASN A 456 -2.91 -0.33 -12.50
N VAL A 457 -3.23 -0.41 -11.20
CA VAL A 457 -2.25 -0.73 -10.16
C VAL A 457 -2.00 -2.25 -10.18
N PRO A 458 -0.77 -2.71 -10.49
CA PRO A 458 -0.47 -4.13 -10.48
C PRO A 458 -0.51 -4.70 -9.07
N THR A 459 -1.05 -5.91 -8.93
CA THR A 459 -1.20 -6.61 -7.65
C THR A 459 -0.78 -8.07 -7.81
N THR A 460 -0.23 -8.65 -6.74
CA THR A 460 0.07 -10.09 -6.67
C THR A 460 -0.44 -10.65 -5.34
N VAL A 461 -1.17 -11.76 -5.42
CA VAL A 461 -1.57 -12.59 -4.28
C VAL A 461 -0.58 -13.75 -4.17
N PHE A 462 0.11 -13.84 -3.03
CA PHE A 462 1.20 -14.80 -2.80
C PHE A 462 0.69 -16.11 -2.18
N THR A 463 -0.28 -16.72 -2.85
CA THR A 463 -0.69 -18.12 -2.60
C THR A 463 0.40 -19.09 -3.08
N PRO A 464 0.34 -20.40 -2.72
CA PRO A 464 1.35 -21.38 -3.14
C PRO A 464 1.59 -21.40 -4.65
N MET A 465 0.52 -21.25 -5.44
CA MET A 465 0.60 -20.76 -6.81
C MET A 465 0.30 -19.25 -6.81
N GLU A 466 1.30 -18.43 -7.15
CA GLU A 466 1.16 -16.97 -7.09
C GLU A 466 0.21 -16.45 -8.20
N TYR A 467 -0.66 -15.50 -7.86
CA TYR A 467 -1.60 -14.88 -8.80
C TYR A 467 -1.28 -13.40 -8.99
N GLY A 468 -0.73 -13.04 -10.15
CA GLY A 468 -0.49 -11.66 -10.58
C GLY A 468 -1.61 -11.10 -11.46
N SER A 469 -1.96 -9.84 -11.27
CA SER A 469 -2.94 -9.13 -12.10
C SER A 469 -2.62 -7.64 -12.25
N CYS A 470 -3.12 -7.04 -13.33
CA CYS A 470 -3.06 -5.60 -13.57
C CYS A 470 -4.21 -5.20 -14.49
N GLY A 471 -5.03 -4.23 -14.06
CA GLY A 471 -6.22 -3.80 -14.80
C GLY A 471 -7.51 -4.37 -14.23
N TYR A 472 -8.57 -4.42 -15.03
CA TYR A 472 -9.86 -4.92 -14.57
C TYR A 472 -9.92 -6.46 -14.55
N PRO A 473 -10.60 -7.05 -13.55
CA PRO A 473 -11.16 -8.40 -13.65
C PRO A 473 -12.00 -8.57 -14.91
N GLU A 474 -12.05 -9.77 -15.48
CA GLU A 474 -12.82 -10.07 -16.70
C GLU A 474 -14.30 -9.72 -16.54
N GLU A 475 -14.92 -10.14 -15.45
CA GLU A 475 -16.31 -9.83 -15.12
C GLU A 475 -16.56 -8.32 -15.03
N LYS A 476 -15.57 -7.56 -14.52
CA LYS A 476 -15.69 -6.12 -14.40
C LYS A 476 -15.50 -5.42 -15.74
N ALA A 477 -14.60 -5.93 -16.58
CA ALA A 477 -14.44 -5.45 -17.94
C ALA A 477 -15.73 -5.64 -18.73
N VAL A 478 -16.40 -6.80 -18.59
CA VAL A 478 -17.69 -7.08 -19.23
C VAL A 478 -18.76 -6.08 -18.79
N GLU A 479 -18.86 -5.80 -17.49
CA GLU A 479 -19.80 -4.80 -16.96
C GLU A 479 -19.58 -3.38 -17.54
N ILE A 480 -18.32 -2.99 -17.80
CA ILE A 480 -17.97 -1.64 -18.25
C ILE A 480 -18.10 -1.51 -19.76
N TYR A 481 -17.61 -2.49 -20.51
CA TYR A 481 -17.42 -2.40 -21.96
C TYR A 481 -18.42 -3.23 -22.78
N GLY A 482 -19.16 -4.16 -22.17
CA GLY A 482 -19.99 -5.12 -22.90
C GLY A 482 -19.19 -6.32 -23.41
N GLN A 483 -19.76 -7.52 -23.32
CA GLN A 483 -19.10 -8.78 -23.67
C GLN A 483 -18.67 -8.82 -25.15
N GLU A 484 -19.48 -8.25 -26.03
CA GLU A 484 -19.27 -8.20 -27.48
C GLU A 484 -18.03 -7.38 -27.86
N ASN A 485 -17.67 -6.40 -27.03
CA ASN A 485 -16.52 -5.52 -27.24
C ASN A 485 -15.24 -6.07 -26.62
N LEU A 486 -15.29 -7.25 -25.99
CA LEU A 486 -14.11 -7.87 -25.36
C LEU A 486 -13.63 -9.08 -26.15
N GLU A 487 -12.31 -9.25 -26.13
CA GLU A 487 -11.65 -10.49 -26.53
C GLU A 487 -10.71 -10.93 -25.40
N VAL A 488 -10.75 -12.21 -25.04
CA VAL A 488 -9.92 -12.76 -23.96
C VAL A 488 -9.00 -13.82 -24.53
N TYR A 489 -7.73 -13.49 -24.65
CA TYR A 489 -6.67 -14.43 -25.05
C TYR A 489 -6.20 -15.18 -23.83
N HIS A 490 -5.99 -16.48 -23.93
CA HIS A 490 -5.58 -17.29 -22.79
C HIS A 490 -4.84 -18.55 -23.18
N SER A 491 -4.01 -19.04 -22.25
CA SER A 491 -3.34 -20.33 -22.36
C SER A 491 -3.06 -20.93 -20.99
N LEU A 492 -3.09 -22.25 -20.89
CA LEU A 492 -2.37 -22.98 -19.86
C LEU A 492 -0.88 -23.03 -20.24
N PHE A 493 -0.01 -23.25 -19.26
CA PHE A 493 1.41 -23.49 -19.53
C PHE A 493 2.00 -24.36 -18.43
N TRP A 494 3.16 -24.96 -18.71
CA TRP A 494 3.90 -25.76 -17.75
C TRP A 494 5.33 -25.20 -17.66
N PRO A 495 5.72 -24.60 -16.52
CA PRO A 495 7.07 -24.09 -16.34
C PRO A 495 8.11 -25.18 -16.61
N LEU A 496 9.19 -24.85 -17.31
CA LEU A 496 10.24 -25.82 -17.64
C LEU A 496 10.81 -26.44 -16.35
N GLU A 497 10.94 -25.65 -15.28
CA GLU A 497 11.43 -26.07 -13.97
C GLU A 497 10.51 -27.11 -13.31
N PHE A 498 9.24 -27.20 -13.71
CA PHE A 498 8.26 -28.13 -13.16
C PHE A 498 8.26 -29.49 -13.86
N THR A 499 8.92 -29.61 -15.02
CA THR A 499 8.92 -30.82 -15.85
C THR A 499 9.71 -31.97 -15.20
N VAL A 500 10.98 -31.74 -14.85
CA VAL A 500 11.85 -32.76 -14.26
C VAL A 500 11.33 -33.26 -12.90
N PRO A 501 10.85 -32.38 -11.99
CA PRO A 501 10.23 -32.86 -10.75
C PRO A 501 8.91 -33.61 -10.95
N GLY A 502 8.28 -33.47 -12.12
CA GLY A 502 6.98 -34.03 -12.41
C GLY A 502 5.86 -33.33 -11.64
N ARG A 503 5.95 -32.02 -11.44
CA ARG A 503 4.84 -31.24 -10.86
C ARG A 503 3.65 -31.21 -11.82
N ASP A 504 2.49 -30.85 -11.31
CA ASP A 504 1.25 -30.79 -12.08
C ASP A 504 1.41 -30.04 -13.42
N ASN A 505 1.17 -30.77 -14.52
CA ASN A 505 1.11 -30.20 -15.86
C ASN A 505 -0.20 -29.42 -16.05
N ASN A 506 -0.17 -28.38 -16.90
CA ASN A 506 -1.35 -27.59 -17.31
C ASN A 506 -2.14 -26.98 -16.13
N ARG A 507 -1.45 -26.58 -15.06
CA ARG A 507 -2.04 -25.84 -13.93
C ARG A 507 -1.79 -24.34 -13.97
N CYS A 508 -0.61 -23.92 -14.44
CA CYS A 508 -0.34 -22.50 -14.60
C CYS A 508 -1.19 -21.95 -15.75
N TYR A 509 -1.70 -20.74 -15.58
CA TYR A 509 -2.65 -20.13 -16.50
C TYR A 509 -2.36 -18.65 -16.66
N ALA A 510 -2.47 -18.16 -17.89
CA ALA A 510 -2.34 -16.76 -18.20
C ALA A 510 -3.47 -16.33 -19.13
N LYS A 511 -3.93 -15.08 -18.95
CA LYS A 511 -4.91 -14.46 -19.83
C LYS A 511 -4.65 -12.97 -20.02
N ILE A 512 -5.10 -12.46 -21.16
CA ILE A 512 -5.08 -11.06 -21.53
C ILE A 512 -6.50 -10.67 -21.93
N ILE A 513 -7.05 -9.67 -21.25
CA ILE A 513 -8.37 -9.11 -21.58
C ILE A 513 -8.14 -7.88 -22.45
N CYS A 514 -8.73 -7.85 -23.64
CA CYS A 514 -8.62 -6.78 -24.62
C CYS A 514 -9.98 -6.14 -24.88
N ASN A 515 -10.04 -4.81 -24.86
CA ASN A 515 -11.16 -4.09 -25.48
C ASN A 515 -10.91 -3.94 -26.98
N LYS A 516 -11.83 -4.44 -27.81
CA LYS A 516 -11.78 -4.38 -29.28
C LYS A 516 -11.85 -2.95 -29.81
N LEU A 517 -12.43 -2.02 -29.05
CA LEU A 517 -12.63 -0.63 -29.49
C LEU A 517 -11.37 0.23 -29.35
N ASP A 518 -10.61 0.05 -28.27
CA ASP A 518 -9.45 0.90 -27.96
C ASP A 518 -8.12 0.13 -27.96
N ASN A 519 -8.13 -1.18 -28.24
CA ASN A 519 -6.99 -2.09 -28.14
C ASN A 519 -6.25 -2.08 -26.78
N VAL A 520 -6.78 -1.41 -25.76
CA VAL A 520 -6.23 -1.34 -24.40
C VAL A 520 -6.42 -2.68 -23.71
N ARG A 521 -5.33 -3.16 -23.13
CA ARG A 521 -5.23 -4.49 -22.50
C ARG A 521 -5.31 -4.44 -21.00
N HIS A 522 -5.29 -5.60 -20.36
CA HIS A 522 -4.96 -5.82 -18.96
C HIS A 522 -3.77 -6.79 -18.84
N GLY A 523 -2.58 -6.30 -18.43
CA GLY A 523 -1.36 -7.10 -18.22
C GLY A 523 -0.06 -6.26 -18.27
N PHE A 524 0.91 -6.53 -17.38
CA PHE A 524 2.19 -5.79 -17.19
C PHE A 524 2.06 -4.29 -16.82
N GLY A 525 2.20 -3.97 -15.52
CA GLY A 525 1.93 -2.63 -14.96
C GLY A 525 2.55 -1.42 -15.70
N ALA A 526 3.82 -1.49 -16.12
CA ALA A 526 4.46 -0.39 -16.83
C ALA A 526 3.96 -0.26 -18.29
N ALA A 527 3.87 -1.37 -19.02
CA ALA A 527 3.42 -1.38 -20.40
C ALA A 527 1.97 -0.88 -20.53
N MET A 528 1.13 -1.22 -19.54
CA MET A 528 -0.24 -0.71 -19.39
C MET A 528 -0.31 0.80 -19.32
N LYS A 529 0.62 1.42 -18.58
CA LYS A 529 0.70 2.88 -18.46
C LYS A 529 1.14 3.54 -19.77
N CYS A 530 1.78 2.79 -20.67
CA CYS A 530 2.18 3.23 -22.00
C CYS A 530 1.16 2.88 -23.10
N GLY A 531 0.02 2.26 -22.77
CA GLY A 531 -1.03 1.94 -23.74
C GLY A 531 -0.75 0.72 -24.63
N ILE A 532 -0.15 -0.35 -24.08
CA ILE A 532 0.17 -1.58 -24.84
C ILE A 532 -1.06 -2.24 -25.50
N THR A 533 -0.91 -2.71 -26.76
CA THR A 533 -1.98 -3.33 -27.61
C THR A 533 -1.73 -4.78 -28.06
N LYS A 534 -2.82 -5.48 -28.51
CA LYS A 534 -2.83 -6.69 -29.39
C LYS A 534 -1.48 -7.06 -29.99
N ASP A 535 -1.19 -6.22 -30.94
CA ASP A 535 -0.17 -6.48 -31.92
C ASP A 535 1.20 -6.11 -31.36
N GLN A 536 1.29 -5.11 -30.48
CA GLN A 536 2.56 -4.75 -29.85
C GLN A 536 3.12 -5.88 -28.99
N LEU A 537 2.27 -6.59 -28.25
CA LEU A 537 2.73 -7.74 -27.44
C LEU A 537 3.12 -8.92 -28.33
N ASP A 538 2.37 -9.19 -29.39
CA ASP A 538 2.63 -10.31 -30.31
C ASP A 538 3.91 -10.09 -31.13
N ASN A 539 4.20 -8.83 -31.46
CA ASN A 539 5.46 -8.44 -32.11
C ASN A 539 6.64 -8.37 -31.13
N THR A 540 6.41 -8.54 -29.81
CA THR A 540 7.49 -8.60 -28.83
C THR A 540 8.10 -10.00 -28.83
N ILE A 541 9.41 -10.09 -29.02
CA ILE A 541 10.13 -11.37 -28.98
C ILE A 541 10.18 -11.86 -27.52
N GLY A 542 9.72 -13.10 -27.30
CA GLY A 542 9.79 -13.78 -26.00
C GLY A 542 11.22 -14.09 -25.56
N ILE A 543 11.44 -14.15 -24.25
CA ILE A 543 12.70 -14.64 -23.66
C ILE A 543 12.51 -16.11 -23.35
N HIS A 544 13.31 -16.98 -23.96
CA HIS A 544 13.16 -18.43 -23.84
C HIS A 544 14.34 -19.08 -23.11
N PRO A 545 14.11 -20.02 -22.17
CA PRO A 545 12.81 -20.45 -21.62
C PRO A 545 12.37 -19.56 -20.44
N THR A 546 11.17 -18.98 -20.48
CA THR A 546 10.57 -18.27 -19.34
C THR A 546 9.06 -18.40 -19.26
N CYS A 547 8.49 -18.40 -18.05
CA CYS A 547 7.02 -18.39 -17.88
C CYS A 547 6.34 -17.17 -18.51
N ALA A 548 7.04 -16.03 -18.61
CA ALA A 548 6.47 -14.79 -19.11
C ALA A 548 6.35 -14.75 -20.64
N GLU A 549 7.09 -15.59 -21.37
CA GLU A 549 7.05 -15.60 -22.85
C GLU A 549 5.69 -16.03 -23.40
N ILE A 550 4.88 -16.77 -22.62
CA ILE A 550 3.53 -17.17 -23.04
C ILE A 550 2.66 -15.97 -23.45
N PHE A 551 2.89 -14.80 -22.82
CA PHE A 551 2.15 -13.58 -23.16
C PHE A 551 2.41 -13.08 -24.58
N THR A 552 3.53 -13.43 -25.21
CA THR A 552 3.86 -12.99 -26.57
C THR A 552 3.34 -13.95 -27.66
N THR A 553 2.78 -15.10 -27.29
CA THR A 553 2.39 -16.16 -28.24
C THR A 553 0.94 -16.63 -28.10
N MET A 554 0.12 -16.03 -27.22
CA MET A 554 -1.28 -16.43 -27.06
C MET A 554 -2.14 -16.11 -28.30
N GLU A 555 -2.62 -17.15 -28.98
CA GLU A 555 -3.54 -17.01 -30.11
C GLU A 555 -4.99 -17.43 -29.78
N VAL A 556 -5.15 -18.40 -28.87
CA VAL A 556 -6.47 -18.94 -28.51
C VAL A 556 -7.27 -17.91 -27.70
N THR A 557 -8.52 -17.72 -28.10
CA THR A 557 -9.47 -16.85 -27.41
C THR A 557 -10.59 -17.65 -26.75
N LYS A 558 -11.15 -17.11 -25.66
CA LYS A 558 -12.35 -17.72 -25.02
C LYS A 558 -13.52 -17.85 -26.00
N SER A 559 -13.67 -16.89 -26.92
CA SER A 559 -14.78 -16.90 -27.90
C SER A 559 -14.62 -17.95 -28.99
N SER A 560 -13.38 -18.36 -29.32
CA SER A 560 -13.13 -19.41 -30.32
C SER A 560 -13.40 -20.82 -29.79
N GLY A 561 -13.37 -21.00 -28.46
CA GLY A 561 -13.54 -22.31 -27.82
C GLY A 561 -12.37 -23.28 -28.10
N GLY A 562 -11.22 -22.77 -28.54
CA GLY A 562 -10.04 -23.56 -28.84
C GLY A 562 -9.44 -24.24 -27.60
N ASP A 563 -8.64 -25.27 -27.83
CA ASP A 563 -7.89 -25.95 -26.77
C ASP A 563 -6.76 -25.05 -26.26
N ILE A 564 -6.68 -24.89 -24.93
CA ILE A 564 -5.68 -24.07 -24.25
C ILE A 564 -4.62 -24.90 -23.54
N THR A 565 -4.69 -26.23 -23.61
CA THR A 565 -3.70 -27.13 -23.02
C THR A 565 -2.39 -27.08 -23.82
N GLN A 566 -1.28 -27.21 -23.11
CA GLN A 566 0.06 -27.29 -23.68
C GLN A 566 0.66 -28.65 -23.37
N SER A 567 1.31 -29.28 -24.34
CA SER A 567 1.96 -30.58 -24.18
C SER A 567 3.38 -30.49 -23.59
N GLY A 568 3.99 -29.30 -23.60
CA GLY A 568 5.35 -29.01 -23.14
C GLY A 568 5.83 -27.67 -23.72
N CYS A 569 7.13 -27.35 -23.58
CA CYS A 569 7.74 -26.25 -24.33
C CYS A 569 7.69 -26.49 -25.84
#